data_AF-A0AAD7WPC0-F1
#
_entry.id   AF-A0AAD7WPC0-F1
#
_cell.length_a   1.000
_cell.length_b   1.000
_cell.length_c   1.000
_cell.angle_alpha   90.00
_cell.angle_beta   90.00
_cell.angle_gamma   90.00
#
_symmetry.space_group_name_H-M   'P 1'
#
loop_
_entity.id
_entity.type
_entity.pdbx_description
1 polymer ?
#
loop_
_entity_poly.entity_id
_entity_poly.type
_entity_poly.pdbx_seq_one_letter_code
_entity_poly.pdbx_strand_id
1 'polypeptide(L)'
;MLVCQFGALLHWVTLLSGLVECLFFAGIAFGWASLAVILKREGYFNDFCINATGANSSVYTDCSGQDEQLSLVFTIASTMSTLLALPNGFFFDHFGTMTTRILAM
;
A
#
# COMPACT_ATOMS: atom_id res chain seq x y z
N MET A 1 27.65 -11.92 25.29
CA MET A 1 26.20 -11.82 25.59
C MET A 1 25.48 -10.78 24.74
N LEU A 2 26.00 -9.56 24.56
CA LEU A 2 25.34 -8.51 23.75
C LEU A 2 25.06 -8.92 22.28
N VAL A 3 25.97 -9.70 21.67
CA VAL A 3 25.86 -10.20 20.29
C VAL A 3 24.67 -11.17 20.09
N CYS A 4 24.36 -12.03 21.07
CA CYS A 4 23.17 -12.90 20.99
C CYS A 4 21.86 -12.09 21.11
N GLN A 5 21.87 -11.01 21.89
CA GLN A 5 20.70 -10.18 22.12
C GLN A 5 20.39 -9.29 20.90
N PHE A 6 21.42 -8.78 20.21
CA PHE A 6 21.27 -8.02 18.97
C PHE A 6 20.82 -8.89 17.79
N GLY A 7 21.37 -10.12 17.67
CA GLY A 7 20.97 -11.06 16.63
C GLY A 7 19.52 -11.52 16.77
N ALA A 8 19.06 -11.82 17.98
CA ALA A 8 17.65 -12.14 18.23
C ALA A 8 16.72 -10.95 17.93
N LEU A 9 17.09 -9.74 18.35
CA LEU A 9 16.30 -8.52 18.09
C LEU A 9 16.14 -8.27 16.58
N LEU A 10 17.23 -8.33 15.81
CA LEU A 10 17.19 -8.10 14.37
C LEU A 10 16.31 -9.14 13.65
N HIS A 11 16.38 -10.40 14.07
CA HIS A 11 15.56 -11.49 13.52
C HIS A 11 14.06 -11.26 13.78
N TRP A 12 13.69 -10.86 15.00
CA TRP A 12 12.31 -10.50 15.33
C TRP A 12 11.82 -9.30 14.52
N VAL A 13 12.67 -8.30 14.28
CA VAL A 13 12.34 -7.12 13.49
C VAL A 13 12.13 -7.47 12.01
N THR A 14 12.95 -8.34 11.41
CA THR A 14 12.75 -8.83 10.04
C THR A 14 11.44 -9.61 9.90
N LEU A 15 11.15 -10.50 10.86
CA LEU A 15 9.91 -11.27 10.85
C LEU A 15 8.68 -10.36 11.01
N LEU A 16 8.74 -9.39 11.92
CA LEU A 16 7.68 -8.40 12.10
C LEU A 16 7.48 -7.53 10.84
N SER A 17 8.56 -7.06 10.21
CA SER A 17 8.49 -6.28 8.97
C SER A 17 7.83 -7.07 7.85
N GLY A 18 8.27 -8.31 7.62
CA GLY A 18 7.70 -9.16 6.58
C GLY A 18 6.23 -9.51 6.84
N LEU A 19 5.85 -9.77 8.10
CA LEU A 19 4.46 -10.01 8.47
C LEU A 19 3.59 -8.78 8.20
N VAL A 20 4.07 -7.60 8.58
CA VAL A 20 3.37 -6.33 8.36
C VAL A 20 3.21 -6.04 6.87
N GLU A 21 4.26 -6.20 6.06
CA GLU A 21 4.19 -6.01 4.60
C GLU A 21 3.18 -6.97 3.97
N CYS A 22 3.24 -8.26 4.31
CA CYS A 22 2.30 -9.26 3.81
C CYS A 22 0.84 -8.91 4.17
N LEU A 23 0.59 -8.53 5.42
CA LEU A 23 -0.75 -8.16 5.88
C LEU A 23 -1.23 -6.85 5.23
N PHE A 24 -0.35 -5.89 5.02
CA PHE A 24 -0.70 -4.61 4.42
C PHE A 24 -1.05 -4.75 2.93
N PHE A 25 -0.24 -5.47 2.16
CA PHE A 25 -0.53 -5.75 0.75
C PHE A 25 -1.81 -6.57 0.59
N ALA A 26 -1.97 -7.63 1.38
CA ALA A 26 -3.19 -8.44 1.36
C ALA A 26 -4.41 -7.62 1.78
N GLY A 27 -4.28 -6.80 2.83
CA GLY A 27 -5.33 -5.92 3.32
C GLY A 27 -5.80 -4.90 2.28
N ILE A 28 -4.86 -4.24 1.59
CA ILE A 28 -5.19 -3.32 0.50
C ILE A 28 -5.85 -4.07 -0.66
N ALA A 29 -5.29 -5.20 -1.11
CA ALA A 29 -5.85 -5.94 -2.25
C ALA A 29 -7.27 -6.46 -2.00
N PHE A 30 -7.50 -7.14 -0.88
CA PHE A 30 -8.80 -7.74 -0.56
C PHE A 30 -9.82 -6.72 -0.04
N GLY A 31 -9.38 -5.76 0.76
CA GLY A 31 -10.27 -4.75 1.35
C GLY A 31 -10.73 -3.70 0.34
N TRP A 32 -9.87 -3.34 -0.62
CA TRP A 32 -10.17 -2.27 -1.58
C TRP A 32 -11.37 -2.57 -2.46
N ALA A 33 -11.51 -3.80 -2.96
CA ALA A 33 -12.63 -4.18 -3.83
C ALA A 33 -14.00 -3.99 -3.15
N SER A 34 -14.10 -4.29 -1.85
CA SER A 34 -15.32 -4.09 -1.08
C SER A 34 -15.56 -2.61 -0.76
N LEU A 35 -14.51 -1.91 -0.33
CA LEU A 35 -14.57 -0.49 0.03
C LEU A 35 -14.97 0.38 -1.17
N ALA A 36 -14.41 0.09 -2.35
CA ALA A 36 -14.68 0.81 -3.59
C ALA A 36 -16.17 0.80 -3.97
N VAL A 37 -16.85 -0.33 -3.76
CA VAL A 37 -18.29 -0.46 -4.03
C VAL A 37 -19.11 0.39 -3.05
N ILE A 38 -18.71 0.45 -1.79
CA ILE A 38 -19.39 1.25 -0.76
C ILE A 38 -19.19 2.75 -1.02
N LEU A 39 -17.97 3.19 -1.34
CA LEU A 39 -17.65 4.57 -1.71
C LEU A 39 -18.48 5.06 -2.92
N LYS A 40 -18.71 4.17 -3.89
CA LYS A 40 -19.60 4.45 -5.02
C LYS A 40 -21.07 4.60 -4.59
N ARG A 41 -21.55 3.74 -3.68
CA ARG A 41 -22.93 3.81 -3.17
C ARG A 41 -23.20 5.05 -2.31
N GLU A 42 -22.25 5.44 -1.48
CA GLU A 42 -22.35 6.63 -0.62
C GLU A 42 -22.18 7.95 -1.40
N GLY A 43 -21.85 7.89 -2.69
CA GLY A 43 -21.68 9.09 -3.51
C GLY A 43 -20.50 9.97 -3.08
N TYR A 44 -19.48 9.39 -2.43
CA TYR A 44 -18.35 10.16 -1.89
C TYR A 44 -17.56 10.96 -2.96
N PHE A 45 -17.62 10.53 -4.22
CA PHE A 45 -17.05 11.23 -5.38
C PHE A 45 -18.11 11.61 -6.43
N ASN A 46 -19.36 11.87 -6.01
CA ASN A 46 -20.41 12.26 -6.96
C ASN A 46 -20.11 13.58 -7.70
N ASP A 47 -19.25 14.42 -7.13
CA ASP A 47 -18.79 15.67 -7.76
C ASP A 47 -18.00 15.43 -9.07
N PHE A 48 -17.43 14.23 -9.24
CA PHE A 48 -16.75 13.82 -10.48
C PHE A 48 -17.70 13.16 -11.49
N CYS A 49 -18.98 13.05 -11.16
CA CYS A 49 -19.99 12.51 -12.05
C CYS A 49 -20.65 13.65 -12.83
N ILE A 50 -20.61 13.54 -14.16
CA ILE A 50 -21.24 14.52 -15.05
C ILE A 50 -22.56 13.98 -15.56
N ASN A 51 -23.59 14.83 -15.58
CA ASN A 51 -24.85 14.53 -16.27
C ASN A 51 -24.58 14.60 -17.78
N ALA A 52 -24.20 13.46 -18.35
CA ALA A 52 -24.01 13.30 -19.78
C ALA A 52 -25.38 13.13 -20.45
N THR A 53 -25.66 13.98 -21.42
CA THR A 53 -26.88 13.81 -22.24
C THR A 53 -26.55 12.82 -23.35
N GLY A 54 -27.10 11.61 -23.26
CA GLY A 54 -26.95 10.63 -24.32
C GLY A 54 -27.68 11.07 -25.60
N ALA A 55 -27.27 10.54 -26.76
CA ALA A 55 -27.83 10.86 -28.08
C ALA A 55 -29.37 10.73 -28.20
N ASN A 56 -30.01 10.06 -27.23
CA ASN A 56 -31.45 9.81 -27.16
C ASN A 56 -32.20 10.77 -26.19
N SER A 57 -31.61 11.92 -25.82
CA SER A 57 -32.20 12.89 -24.86
C SER A 57 -32.47 12.34 -23.46
N SER A 58 -31.89 11.18 -23.12
CA SER A 58 -31.88 10.65 -21.76
C SER A 58 -30.64 11.17 -21.04
N VAL A 59 -30.85 11.92 -19.96
CA VAL A 59 -29.78 12.33 -19.05
C VAL A 59 -29.32 11.07 -18.30
N TYR A 60 -28.07 10.65 -18.52
CA TYR A 60 -27.45 9.59 -17.74
C TYR A 60 -26.26 10.17 -16.97
N THR A 61 -26.07 9.73 -15.75
CA THR A 61 -24.94 10.12 -14.90
C THR A 61 -23.73 9.29 -15.33
N ASP A 62 -22.79 9.91 -16.06
CA ASP A 62 -21.51 9.29 -16.38
C ASP A 62 -20.51 9.57 -15.24
N CYS A 63 -20.21 8.54 -14.47
CA CYS A 63 -19.32 8.62 -13.31
C CYS A 63 -17.94 8.01 -13.58
N SER A 64 -17.51 7.90 -14.84
CA SER A 64 -16.19 7.36 -15.22
C SER A 64 -15.02 8.01 -14.47
N GLY A 65 -15.11 9.32 -14.15
CA GLY A 65 -14.10 10.02 -13.35
C GLY A 65 -13.95 9.51 -11.91
N GLN A 66 -15.02 9.00 -11.30
CA GLN A 66 -14.95 8.38 -9.98
C GLN A 66 -14.15 7.07 -10.04
N ASP A 67 -14.37 6.25 -11.07
CA ASP A 67 -13.63 5.01 -11.29
C ASP A 67 -12.13 5.25 -11.48
N GLU A 68 -11.77 6.31 -12.21
CA GLU A 68 -10.37 6.72 -12.39
C GLU A 68 -9.70 7.07 -11.05
N GLN A 69 -10.34 7.89 -10.22
CA GLN A 69 -9.78 8.28 -8.92
C GLN A 69 -9.62 7.08 -7.97
N LEU A 70 -10.60 6.16 -7.95
CA LEU A 70 -10.45 4.94 -7.15
C LEU A 70 -9.30 4.05 -7.64
N SER A 71 -9.09 3.96 -8.96
CA SER A 71 -7.95 3.21 -9.51
C SER A 71 -6.60 3.85 -9.14
N LEU A 72 -6.54 5.19 -9.11
CA LEU A 72 -5.36 5.95 -8.70
C LEU A 72 -5.01 5.70 -7.24
N VAL A 73 -5.98 5.75 -6.32
CA VAL A 73 -5.73 5.51 -4.90
C VAL A 73 -5.15 4.11 -4.67
N PHE A 74 -5.72 3.09 -5.31
CA PHE A 74 -5.19 1.72 -5.24
C PHE A 74 -3.76 1.62 -5.80
N THR A 75 -3.51 2.28 -6.93
CA THR A 75 -2.20 2.27 -7.59
C THR A 75 -1.15 2.98 -6.72
N ILE A 76 -1.48 4.14 -6.14
CA ILE A 76 -0.58 4.87 -5.24
C ILE A 76 -0.29 4.02 -3.99
N ALA A 77 -1.31 3.41 -3.38
CA ALA A 77 -1.13 2.58 -2.19
C ALA A 77 -0.22 1.36 -2.46
N SER A 78 -0.43 0.66 -3.57
CA SER A 78 0.40 -0.50 -3.96
C SER A 78 1.82 -0.09 -4.39
N THR A 79 1.96 1.05 -5.07
CA THR A 79 3.26 1.61 -5.44
C THR A 79 4.05 2.04 -4.20
N MET A 80 3.41 2.73 -3.25
CA MET A 80 4.04 3.14 -2.00
C MET A 80 4.51 1.93 -1.19
N SER A 81 3.68 0.88 -1.14
CA SER A 81 4.01 -0.38 -0.46
C SER A 81 5.21 -1.09 -1.10
N THR A 82 5.32 -1.04 -2.44
CA THR A 82 6.48 -1.59 -3.16
C THR A 82 7.72 -0.73 -2.97
N LEU A 83 7.55 0.59 -2.91
CA LEU A 83 8.64 1.52 -2.61
C LEU A 83 9.15 1.35 -1.19
N LEU A 84 8.31 0.97 -0.22
CA LEU A 84 8.69 0.67 1.17
C LEU A 84 9.57 -0.60 1.29
N ALA A 85 9.48 -1.53 0.33
CA ALA A 85 10.38 -2.67 0.28
C ALA A 85 11.85 -2.28 0.01
N LEU A 86 12.10 -1.19 -0.74
CA LEU A 86 13.45 -0.67 -1.02
C LEU A 86 14.19 -0.15 0.23
N PRO A 87 13.64 0.78 1.05
CA PRO A 87 14.28 1.23 2.27
C PRO A 87 14.36 0.11 3.30
N ASN A 88 13.42 -0.83 3.36
CA ASN A 88 13.57 -2.02 4.20
C ASN A 88 14.80 -2.84 3.77
N GLY A 89 14.99 -3.08 2.47
CA GLY A 89 16.20 -3.72 1.94
C GLY A 89 17.49 -2.96 2.27
N PHE A 90 17.50 -1.63 2.08
CA PHE A 90 18.66 -0.78 2.41
C PHE A 90 18.97 -0.80 3.92
N PHE A 91 17.94 -0.74 4.75
CA PHE A 91 18.07 -0.79 6.20
C PHE A 91 18.65 -2.13 6.66
N PHE A 92 18.19 -3.25 6.10
CA PHE A 92 18.74 -4.57 6.40
C PHE A 92 20.19 -4.74 5.93
N ASP A 93 20.56 -4.20 4.77
CA ASP A 93 21.94 -4.23 4.27
C ASP A 93 22.89 -3.39 5.15
N HIS A 94 22.43 -2.21 5.60
CA HIS A 94 23.23 -1.35 6.45
C HIS A 94 23.39 -1.86 7.88
N PHE A 95 22.34 -2.45 8.48
CA PHE A 95 22.43 -3.03 9.82
C PHE A 95 23.30 -4.30 9.84
N GLY A 96 23.24 -5.12 8.79
CA GLY A 96 24.11 -6.29 8.62
C GLY A 96 25.59 -5.91 8.47
N THR A 97 25.89 -4.95 7.60
CA THR A 97 27.27 -4.44 7.40
C THR A 97 27.81 -3.67 8.61
N MET A 98 26.96 -2.97 9.37
CA MET A 98 27.40 -2.35 10.63
C MET A 98 27.84 -3.44 11.61
N THR A 99 27.03 -4.48 11.83
CA THR A 99 27.36 -5.56 12.79
C THR A 99 28.63 -6.33 12.45
N THR A 100 28.90 -6.63 11.18
CA THR A 100 30.17 -7.27 10.77
C THR A 100 31.37 -6.36 10.99
N ARG A 101 31.22 -5.05 10.79
CA ARG A 101 32.30 -4.07 11.00
C ARG A 101 32.67 -3.87 12.47
N ILE A 102 31.70 -3.96 13.39
CA ILE A 102 31.96 -3.94 14.86
C ILE A 102 32.52 -5.26 15.38
N LEU A 103 32.35 -6.37 14.65
CA LEU A 103 32.86 -7.69 15.03
C LEU A 103 34.28 -7.95 14.51
N ALA A 104 34.69 -7.25 13.44
CA ALA A 104 36.03 -7.34 12.85
C ALA A 104 37.08 -6.44 13.56
N MET A 105 36.67 -5.63 14.53
CA MET A 105 37.50 -4.73 15.33
C MET A 105 37.47 -5.13 16.79
#